data_AF-A0A7L2E5Q4-F1
#
_entry.id   AF-A0A7L2E5Q4-F1
#
_cell.length_a   1.000
_cell.length_b   1.000
_cell.length_c   1.000
_cell.angle_alpha   90.00
_cell.angle_beta   90.00
_cell.angle_gamma   90.00
#
_symmetry.space_group_name_H-M   'P 1'
#
loop_
_entity.id
_entity.type
_entity.pdbx_description
1 polymer ?
#
loop_
_entity_poly.entity_id
_entity_poly.type
_entity_poly.pdbx_seq_one_letter_code
_entity_poly.pdbx_strand_id
1 'polypeptide(L)'
;WSVQENSSTYRPLVILRPPPGHSFRPESTEQPPALRIRVLLECLCSREQLLGQMCFLHASGGELPRDQHWYLLDTICTGSYLDTGKVTCWVQMLVASAWQRLPHSHHCQLTVLPSSKCCSFHLSSNSGLHCSIEMALAVQQGSSGAILSLEE
;
A
#
# COMPACT_ATOMS: atom_id res chain seq x y z
N TRP A 1 -26.08 14.50 -31.63
CA TRP A 1 -25.51 13.16 -31.42
C TRP A 1 -24.45 13.26 -30.34
N SER A 2 -24.66 12.66 -29.17
CA SER A 2 -23.63 12.58 -28.13
C SER A 2 -22.85 11.29 -28.35
N VAL A 3 -21.59 11.42 -28.75
CA VAL A 3 -20.65 10.29 -28.72
C VAL A 3 -20.52 9.90 -27.26
N GLN A 4 -21.09 8.76 -26.90
CA GLN A 4 -20.89 8.15 -25.60
C GLN A 4 -19.42 7.76 -25.53
N GLU A 5 -18.62 8.58 -24.84
CA GLU A 5 -17.24 8.24 -24.50
C GLU A 5 -17.27 6.93 -23.72
N ASN A 6 -16.90 5.84 -24.38
CA ASN A 6 -16.73 4.53 -23.75
C ASN A 6 -15.52 4.60 -22.81
N SER A 7 -15.69 5.21 -21.63
CA SER A 7 -14.68 5.20 -20.60
C SER A 7 -14.69 3.83 -19.91
N SER A 8 -13.71 2.98 -20.22
CA SER A 8 -13.53 1.71 -19.53
C SER A 8 -13.00 1.95 -18.11
N THR A 9 -13.53 1.22 -17.12
CA THR A 9 -12.99 1.21 -15.76
C THR A 9 -12.18 -0.07 -15.53
N TYR A 10 -10.90 0.09 -15.18
CA TYR A 10 -9.99 -0.98 -14.83
C TYR A 10 -9.86 -1.06 -13.31
N ARG A 11 -9.98 -2.27 -12.75
CA ARG A 11 -9.92 -2.49 -11.30
C ARG A 11 -8.81 -3.47 -10.90
N PRO A 12 -7.54 -3.05 -10.95
CA PRO A 12 -6.44 -3.91 -10.54
C PRO A 12 -6.43 -4.09 -9.02
N LEU A 13 -6.15 -5.32 -8.57
CA LEU A 13 -5.87 -5.62 -7.16
C LEU A 13 -4.39 -5.32 -6.85
N VAL A 14 -4.14 -4.45 -5.88
CA VAL A 14 -2.81 -4.08 -5.41
C VAL A 14 -2.58 -4.69 -4.04
N ILE A 15 -1.63 -5.61 -3.97
CA ILE A 15 -1.31 -6.35 -2.74
C ILE A 15 -0.10 -5.72 -2.06
N LEU A 16 -0.32 -5.13 -0.89
CA LEU A 16 0.74 -4.63 -0.02
C LEU A 16 1.37 -5.79 0.74
N ARG A 17 2.70 -5.88 0.67
CA ARG A 17 3.48 -6.79 1.49
C ARG A 17 4.07 -6.04 2.67
N PRO A 18 4.23 -6.69 3.83
CA PRO A 18 4.89 -6.07 4.95
C PRO A 18 6.35 -5.75 4.58
N PRO A 19 6.90 -4.64 5.08
CA PRO A 19 8.32 -4.34 4.96
C PRO A 19 9.19 -5.47 5.54
N PRO A 20 10.47 -5.58 5.15
CA PRO A 20 11.39 -6.53 5.77
C PRO A 20 11.37 -6.45 7.31
N GLY A 21 11.35 -7.60 7.97
CA GLY A 21 11.25 -7.68 9.42
C GLY A 21 9.90 -7.26 10.00
N HIS A 22 8.84 -7.16 9.19
CA HIS A 22 7.49 -6.86 9.68
C HIS A 22 6.49 -7.92 9.22
N SER A 23 5.36 -8.01 9.92
CA SER A 23 4.18 -8.74 9.45
C SER A 23 2.89 -7.96 9.68
N PHE A 24 1.94 -8.21 8.77
CA PHE A 24 0.57 -7.73 8.91
C PHE A 24 -0.27 -8.79 9.60
N ARG A 25 -0.88 -8.44 10.73
CA ARG A 25 -1.79 -9.31 11.48
C ARG A 25 -3.18 -8.70 11.59
N PRO A 26 -4.23 -9.41 11.15
CA PRO A 26 -5.59 -8.99 11.42
C PRO A 26 -5.90 -9.10 12.91
N GLU A 27 -6.52 -8.06 13.46
CA GLU A 27 -7.09 -8.01 14.80
C GLU A 27 -8.58 -7.66 14.64
N SER A 28 -9.44 -8.55 15.12
CA SER A 28 -10.87 -8.26 15.20
C SER A 28 -11.14 -7.27 16.32
N THR A 29 -11.94 -6.26 16.05
CA THR A 29 -12.40 -5.31 17.07
C THR A 29 -13.90 -5.47 17.29
N GLU A 30 -14.33 -5.33 18.55
CA GLU A 30 -15.76 -5.33 18.95
C GLU A 30 -16.54 -4.14 18.35
N GLN A 31 -15.84 -3.14 17.79
CA GLN A 31 -16.41 -1.95 17.15
C GLN A 31 -15.99 -1.83 15.68
N PRO A 32 -16.86 -1.31 14.79
CA PRO A 32 -16.53 -1.07 13.38
C PRO A 32 -15.37 -0.06 13.19
N PRO A 33 -14.49 -0.24 12.20
CA PRO A 33 -14.41 -1.39 11.28
C PRO A 33 -14.04 -2.67 12.02
N ALA A 34 -14.75 -3.77 11.74
CA ALA A 34 -14.63 -5.03 12.49
C ALA A 34 -13.25 -5.72 12.35
N LEU A 35 -12.39 -5.24 11.44
CA LEU A 35 -11.07 -5.80 11.17
C LEU A 35 -10.05 -4.66 11.04
N ARG A 36 -9.06 -4.64 11.94
CA ARG A 36 -7.90 -3.75 11.83
C ARG A 36 -6.65 -4.56 11.55
N ILE A 37 -5.71 -4.00 10.80
CA ILE A 37 -4.45 -4.70 10.49
C ILE A 37 -3.36 -4.07 11.35
N ARG A 38 -2.85 -4.83 12.31
CA ARG A 38 -1.70 -4.43 13.12
C ARG A 38 -0.41 -4.77 12.37
N VAL A 39 0.54 -3.85 12.38
CA VAL A 39 1.88 -4.05 11.87
C VAL A 39 2.78 -4.45 13.03
N LEU A 40 3.32 -5.66 12.97
CA LEU A 40 4.21 -6.22 13.99
C LEU A 40 5.64 -6.23 13.47
N LEU A 41 6.59 -6.00 14.37
CA LEU A 41 8.01 -6.18 14.11
C LEU A 41 8.37 -7.65 14.41
N GLU A 42 8.96 -8.33 13.44
CA GLU A 42 9.35 -9.74 13.53
C GLU A 42 10.87 -9.91 13.62
N CYS A 43 11.29 -10.86 14.45
CA CYS A 43 12.67 -11.22 14.63
C CYS A 43 13.13 -12.16 13.52
N LEU A 44 14.08 -11.71 12.70
CA LEU A 44 14.67 -12.52 11.62
C LEU A 44 15.85 -13.39 12.11
N CYS A 45 16.32 -13.22 13.35
CA CYS A 45 17.51 -13.88 13.89
C CYS A 45 17.47 -15.43 13.81
N SER A 46 16.29 -16.06 13.91
CA SER A 46 16.15 -17.52 13.82
C SER A 46 16.32 -18.06 12.39
N ARG A 47 16.23 -17.19 11.38
CA ARG A 47 16.32 -17.53 9.95
C ARG A 47 17.69 -17.20 9.35
N GLU A 48 18.49 -16.37 10.04
CA GLU A 48 19.85 -15.93 9.66
C GLU A 48 20.92 -16.36 10.68
N GLN A 49 20.72 -17.50 11.36
CA GLN A 49 21.63 -18.02 12.37
C GLN A 49 22.91 -18.60 11.76
N LEU A 50 23.76 -17.75 11.18
CA LEU A 50 25.06 -18.15 10.63
C LEU A 50 26.23 -17.22 11.00
N LEU A 51 26.02 -16.02 11.57
CA LEU A 51 27.12 -15.04 11.72
C LEU A 51 27.24 -14.33 13.08
N GLY A 52 26.43 -14.68 14.09
CA GLY A 52 26.47 -14.00 15.40
C GLY A 52 26.07 -12.52 15.36
N GLN A 53 25.45 -12.06 14.26
CA GLN A 53 24.90 -10.71 14.17
C GLN A 53 23.51 -10.67 14.81
N MET A 54 23.32 -9.75 15.75
CA MET A 54 22.02 -9.51 16.37
C MET A 54 21.13 -8.77 15.37
N CYS A 55 19.97 -9.35 15.06
CA CYS A 55 18.92 -8.66 14.31
C CYS A 55 18.46 -7.43 15.08
N PHE A 56 17.90 -6.50 14.32
CA PHE A 56 17.53 -5.17 14.76
C PHE A 56 16.76 -5.15 16.12
N LEU A 57 15.75 -6.01 16.28
CA LEU A 57 14.98 -6.20 17.52
C LEU A 57 15.84 -6.51 18.76
N HIS A 58 16.86 -7.35 18.61
CA HIS A 58 17.72 -7.77 19.72
C HIS A 58 18.85 -6.78 19.99
N ALA A 59 19.32 -6.06 18.97
CA ALA A 59 20.36 -5.05 19.13
C ALA A 59 19.88 -3.81 19.91
N SER A 60 18.61 -3.43 19.77
CA SER A 60 18.03 -2.24 20.42
C SER A 60 17.07 -2.53 21.57
N GLY A 61 16.99 -3.78 22.04
CA GLY A 61 16.04 -4.16 23.10
C GLY A 61 14.56 -3.97 22.71
N GLY A 62 14.25 -3.92 21.41
CA GLY A 62 12.90 -3.69 20.89
C GLY A 62 12.58 -2.24 20.49
N GLU A 63 13.51 -1.29 20.65
CA GLU A 63 13.30 0.12 20.28
C GLU A 63 13.76 0.44 18.85
N LEU A 64 12.86 0.90 17.98
CA LEU A 64 13.10 1.19 16.55
C LEU A 64 14.12 2.35 16.31
N PRO A 65 15.14 2.19 15.43
CA PRO A 65 16.03 3.24 14.97
C PRO A 65 15.19 4.24 14.21
N ARG A 66 15.33 5.50 14.61
CA ARG A 66 14.41 6.59 14.32
C ARG A 66 14.47 7.08 12.87
N ASP A 67 15.18 6.42 11.95
CA ASP A 67 15.70 7.17 10.80
C ASP A 67 15.25 6.67 9.41
N GLN A 68 14.82 5.41 9.23
CA GLN A 68 14.39 4.95 7.89
C GLN A 68 13.16 4.04 7.93
N HIS A 69 13.14 3.04 8.80
CA HIS A 69 12.00 2.12 8.93
C HIS A 69 10.79 2.77 9.61
N TRP A 70 11.01 3.70 10.56
CA TRP A 70 9.94 4.43 11.21
C TRP A 70 9.19 5.35 10.24
N TYR A 71 9.89 5.96 9.27
CA TYR A 71 9.26 6.88 8.31
C TYR A 71 8.26 6.14 7.43
N LEU A 72 8.58 4.91 7.01
CA LEU A 72 7.64 4.12 6.22
C LEU A 72 6.41 3.74 7.04
N LEU A 73 6.59 3.31 8.30
CA LEU A 73 5.46 3.02 9.18
C LEU A 73 4.62 4.27 9.46
N ASP A 74 5.23 5.42 9.73
CA ASP A 74 4.50 6.68 9.92
C ASP A 74 3.76 7.15 8.65
N THR A 75 4.29 6.79 7.48
CA THR A 75 3.66 7.09 6.18
C THR A 75 2.39 6.29 5.93
N ILE A 76 2.27 5.05 6.44
CA ILE A 76 1.14 4.15 6.13
C ILE A 76 0.34 3.68 7.36
N CYS A 77 0.79 4.00 8.57
CA CYS A 77 0.17 3.58 9.83
C CYS A 77 -0.27 4.78 10.67
N THR A 78 -1.29 4.56 11.49
CA THR A 78 -1.63 5.41 12.64
C THR A 78 -1.38 4.61 13.91
N GLY A 79 -0.30 4.93 14.62
CA GLY A 79 0.25 4.07 15.67
C GLY A 79 0.79 2.76 15.08
N SER A 80 0.43 1.61 15.67
CA SER A 80 0.84 0.29 15.17
C SER A 80 -0.13 -0.34 14.16
N TYR A 81 -1.11 0.41 13.65
CA TYR A 81 -2.16 -0.10 12.77
C TYR A 81 -2.06 0.54 11.39
N LEU A 82 -2.27 -0.25 10.34
CA LEU A 82 -2.43 0.30 8.99
C LEU A 82 -3.62 1.25 8.96
N ASP A 83 -3.39 2.40 8.33
CA ASP A 83 -4.39 3.43 8.14
C ASP A 83 -4.74 3.47 6.66
N THR A 84 -5.96 3.07 6.30
CA THR A 84 -6.39 2.93 4.91
C THR A 84 -6.27 4.26 4.14
N GLY A 85 -6.50 5.40 4.81
CA GLY A 85 -6.36 6.73 4.20
C GLY A 85 -4.92 7.06 3.89
N LYS A 86 -4.01 6.84 4.85
CA LYS A 86 -2.57 7.00 4.64
C LYS A 86 -2.02 6.05 3.57
N VAL A 87 -2.43 4.78 3.59
CA VAL A 87 -2.07 3.78 2.58
C VAL A 87 -2.54 4.23 1.19
N THR A 88 -3.79 4.66 1.06
CA THR A 88 -4.35 5.14 -0.22
C THR A 88 -3.57 6.34 -0.75
N CYS A 89 -3.32 7.34 0.10
CA CYS A 89 -2.53 8.52 -0.26
C CYS A 89 -1.10 8.14 -0.70
N TRP A 90 -0.45 7.25 0.05
CA TRP A 90 0.89 6.78 -0.28
C TRP A 90 0.92 6.05 -1.64
N VAL A 91 -0.03 5.17 -1.92
CA VAL A 91 -0.14 4.49 -3.23
C VAL A 91 -0.39 5.51 -4.35
N GLN A 92 -1.26 6.51 -4.13
CA GLN A 92 -1.51 7.57 -5.11
C GLN A 92 -0.23 8.34 -5.47
N MET A 93 0.53 8.77 -4.47
CA MET A 93 1.82 9.45 -4.68
C MET A 93 2.83 8.55 -5.38
N LEU A 94 2.91 7.28 -5.00
CA LEU A 94 3.83 6.32 -5.60
C LEU A 94 3.53 6.08 -7.07
N VAL A 95 2.26 5.85 -7.42
CA VAL A 95 1.82 5.63 -8.81
C VAL A 95 2.03 6.88 -9.64
N ALA A 96 1.68 8.07 -9.14
CA ALA A 96 1.91 9.33 -9.84
C ALA A 96 3.40 9.57 -10.12
N SER A 97 4.26 9.33 -9.13
CA SER A 97 5.72 9.46 -9.27
C SER A 97 6.30 8.42 -10.22
N ALA A 98 5.81 7.17 -10.18
CA ALA A 98 6.23 6.12 -11.09
C ALA A 98 5.79 6.41 -12.53
N TRP A 99 4.57 6.94 -12.72
CA TRP A 99 4.02 7.29 -14.02
C TRP A 99 4.91 8.27 -14.78
N GLN A 100 5.41 9.32 -14.11
CA GLN A 100 6.31 10.32 -14.69
C GLN A 100 7.62 9.73 -15.25
N ARG A 101 8.00 8.51 -14.83
CA ARG A 101 9.20 7.82 -15.32
C ARG A 101 8.92 6.89 -16.49
N LEU A 102 7.65 6.68 -16.87
CA LEU A 102 7.27 5.83 -17.99
C LEU A 102 7.25 6.66 -19.29
N PRO A 103 7.73 6.10 -20.42
CA PRO A 103 7.67 6.79 -21.71
C PRO A 103 6.25 7.23 -22.11
N HIS A 104 5.23 6.47 -21.70
CA HIS A 104 3.82 6.76 -21.98
C HIS A 104 3.33 8.07 -21.35
N SER A 105 4.00 8.59 -20.31
CA SER A 105 3.61 9.85 -19.66
C SER A 105 3.73 11.08 -20.56
N HIS A 106 4.53 11.00 -21.63
CA HIS A 106 4.64 12.07 -22.63
C HIS A 106 3.42 12.17 -23.54
N HIS A 107 2.62 11.11 -23.64
CA HIS A 107 1.48 11.03 -24.56
C HIS A 107 0.13 10.88 -23.83
N CYS A 108 0.17 10.46 -22.57
CA CYS A 108 -1.00 10.21 -21.75
C CYS A 108 -0.86 10.91 -20.39
N GLN A 109 -1.91 11.58 -19.96
CA GLN A 109 -1.99 12.23 -18.66
C GLN A 109 -2.65 11.28 -17.65
N LEU A 110 -1.97 11.06 -16.53
CA LEU A 110 -2.55 10.38 -15.37
C LEU A 110 -2.93 11.43 -14.31
N THR A 111 -4.22 11.48 -13.97
CA THR A 111 -4.76 12.40 -12.96
C THR A 111 -5.26 11.60 -11.77
N VAL A 112 -4.84 11.97 -10.56
CA VAL A 112 -5.36 11.38 -9.32
C VAL A 112 -6.78 11.88 -9.10
N LEU A 113 -7.72 10.98 -8.87
CA LEU A 113 -9.11 11.33 -8.59
C LEU A 113 -9.33 11.39 -7.07
N PRO A 114 -10.07 12.40 -6.58
CA PRO A 114 -10.44 12.46 -5.17
C PRO A 114 -11.40 11.31 -4.85
N SER A 115 -10.99 10.41 -3.96
CA SER A 115 -11.83 9.36 -3.43
C SER A 115 -11.44 9.09 -1.98
N SER A 116 -12.45 8.98 -1.11
CA SER A 116 -12.27 8.62 0.29
C SER A 116 -12.20 7.11 0.51
N LYS A 117 -12.56 6.31 -0.50
CA LYS A 117 -12.75 4.85 -0.36
C LYS A 117 -11.79 4.00 -1.17
N CYS A 118 -11.19 4.56 -2.23
CA CYS A 118 -10.36 3.80 -3.14
C CYS A 118 -9.26 4.65 -3.78
N CYS A 119 -8.22 3.98 -4.25
CA CYS A 119 -7.11 4.62 -4.95
C CYS A 119 -7.47 4.76 -6.44
N SER A 120 -8.01 5.93 -6.80
CA SER A 120 -8.55 6.16 -8.15
C SER A 120 -7.70 7.11 -8.99
N PHE A 121 -7.57 6.79 -10.27
CA PHE A 121 -6.91 7.60 -11.28
C PHE A 121 -7.74 7.67 -12.55
N HIS A 122 -7.49 8.72 -13.30
CA HIS A 122 -7.99 8.92 -14.65
C HIS A 122 -6.83 8.99 -15.62
N LEU A 123 -6.89 8.21 -16.69
CA LEU A 123 -5.91 8.21 -17.76
C LEU A 123 -6.56 8.76 -19.03
N SER A 124 -5.98 9.83 -19.55
CA SER A 124 -6.44 10.47 -20.79
C SER A 124 -5.30 10.67 -21.78
N SER A 125 -5.61 10.73 -23.07
CA SER A 125 -4.64 11.07 -24.12
C SER A 125 -5.28 11.87 -25.25
N ASN A 126 -4.44 12.56 -26.02
CA ASN A 126 -4.87 13.28 -27.23
C ASN A 126 -5.31 12.34 -28.36
N SER A 127 -5.06 11.02 -28.24
CA SER A 127 -5.53 10.00 -29.18
C SER A 127 -6.96 9.51 -28.88
N GLY A 128 -7.65 10.12 -27.91
CA GLY A 128 -8.99 9.74 -27.49
C GLY A 128 -9.03 8.58 -26.48
N LEU A 129 -7.89 8.20 -25.88
CA LEU A 129 -7.90 7.29 -24.74
C LEU A 129 -8.53 8.02 -23.55
N HIS A 130 -9.53 7.40 -22.93
CA HIS A 130 -10.12 7.87 -21.69
C HIS A 130 -10.52 6.65 -20.86
N CYS A 131 -9.85 6.41 -19.74
CA CYS A 131 -10.19 5.31 -18.85
C CYS A 131 -9.98 5.67 -17.38
N SER A 132 -10.74 5.00 -16.52
CA SER A 132 -10.61 5.11 -15.07
C SER A 132 -9.88 3.88 -14.52
N ILE A 133 -9.02 4.09 -13.54
CA ILE A 133 -8.31 3.03 -12.83
C ILE A 133 -8.71 3.15 -11.36
N GLU A 134 -9.45 2.18 -10.84
CA GLU A 134 -9.85 2.12 -9.44
C GLU A 134 -9.10 0.94 -8.79
N MET A 135 -7.99 1.23 -8.11
CA MET A 135 -7.17 0.18 -7.52
C MET A 135 -7.79 -0.32 -6.22
N ALA A 136 -8.07 -1.62 -6.17
CA ALA A 136 -8.49 -2.30 -4.96
C ALA A 136 -7.26 -2.64 -4.12
N LEU A 137 -7.21 -2.17 -2.89
CA LEU A 137 -6.05 -2.38 -2.01
C LEU A 137 -6.29 -3.61 -1.14
N ALA A 138 -5.28 -4.46 -1.04
CA ALA A 138 -5.27 -5.62 -0.17
C ALA A 138 -3.91 -5.77 0.51
N VAL A 139 -3.85 -6.49 1.61
CA VAL A 139 -2.59 -6.86 2.28
C VAL A 139 -2.36 -8.34 2.22
N GLN A 140 -1.10 -8.73 2.07
CA GLN A 140 -0.65 -10.08 2.31
C GLN A 140 -0.25 -10.23 3.77
N GLN A 141 -0.93 -11.10 4.51
CA GLN A 141 -0.51 -11.54 5.83
C GLN A 141 0.85 -12.21 5.73
N GLY A 142 1.73 -11.93 6.71
CA GLY A 142 3.14 -12.35 6.68
C GLY A 142 3.32 -13.86 6.46
N SER A 143 3.23 -14.65 7.52
CA SER A 143 3.57 -16.08 7.47
C SER A 143 2.50 -16.98 6.82
N SER A 144 1.23 -16.57 6.82
CA SER A 144 0.14 -17.35 6.21
C SER A 144 0.01 -17.10 4.71
N GLY A 145 0.55 -15.99 4.19
CA GLY A 145 0.41 -15.56 2.80
C GLY A 145 -1.04 -15.21 2.41
N ALA A 146 -1.98 -15.22 3.35
CA ALA A 146 -3.39 -14.93 3.10
C ALA A 146 -3.58 -13.47 2.69
N ILE A 147 -4.47 -13.22 1.73
CA ILE A 147 -4.76 -11.86 1.23
C ILE A 147 -6.03 -11.35 1.88
N LEU A 148 -5.99 -10.14 2.43
CA LEU A 148 -7.14 -9.45 3.04
C LEU A 148 -7.41 -8.15 2.30
N SER A 149 -8.67 -7.88 1.96
CA SER A 149 -9.07 -6.58 1.38
C SER A 149 -8.93 -5.48 2.44
N LEU A 150 -8.48 -4.29 2.02
CA LEU A 150 -8.51 -3.06 2.82
C LEU A 150 -9.75 -2.21 2.52
N GLU A 151 -10.54 -2.59 1.53
CA GLU A 151 -11.78 -1.92 1.18
C GLU A 151 -12.89 -2.32 2.17
N GLU A 152 -13.61 -1.32 2.70
CA GLU A 152 -14.84 -1.50 3.51
C GLU A 152 -16.06 -1.81 2.64
#